data_AF-A0A3M9YBZ0-F1
#
_entry.id   AF-A0A3M9YBZ0-F1
#
_cell.length_a   1.000
_cell.length_b   1.000
_cell.length_c   1.000
_cell.angle_alpha   90.00
_cell.angle_beta   90.00
_cell.angle_gamma   90.00
#
_symmetry.space_group_name_H-M   'P 1'
#
loop_
_entity.id
_entity.type
_entity.pdbx_description
1 polymer ?
#
loop_
_entity_poly.entity_id
_entity_poly.type
_entity_poly.pdbx_seq_one_letter_code
_entity_poly.pdbx_strand_id
1 'polypeptide(L)'
;MKFAAALSVASLYHSTPEFRDFGRVENAPPILEFDGAAEFWVHNLETFQSMGSDPEYLNKIQPDEANFIDPESIRMIIGVDYIVVESQNTVMEHGRSF
;
A
#
# COMPACT_ATOMS: atom_id res chain seq x y z
N MET A 1 17.38 3.07 11.11
CA MET A 1 16.80 1.88 10.45
C MET A 1 16.49 2.29 9.03
N LYS A 2 16.74 1.44 8.03
CA LYS A 2 16.39 1.74 6.63
C LYS A 2 14.89 1.46 6.45
N PHE A 3 14.11 2.45 6.02
CA PHE A 3 12.65 2.38 5.86
C PHE A 3 12.24 1.27 4.89
N ALA A 4 12.89 1.18 3.73
CA ALA A 4 12.60 0.12 2.76
C ALA A 4 12.84 -1.29 3.32
N ALA A 5 13.78 -1.44 4.25
CA ALA A 5 14.04 -2.70 4.94
C ALA A 5 13.09 -2.94 6.15
N ALA A 6 12.31 -1.93 6.53
CA ALA A 6 11.35 -1.98 7.64
C ALA A 6 9.92 -2.34 7.18
N LEU A 7 9.69 -2.37 5.87
CA LEU A 7 8.45 -2.87 5.27
C LEU A 7 8.40 -4.39 5.41
N SER A 8 7.32 -4.91 5.96
CA SER A 8 7.08 -6.36 5.97
C SER A 8 6.61 -6.84 4.59
N VAL A 9 5.81 -6.02 3.90
CA VAL A 9 5.34 -6.26 2.53
C VAL A 9 5.25 -4.93 1.79
N ALA A 10 5.67 -4.93 0.53
CA ALA A 10 5.41 -3.87 -0.43
C ALA A 10 4.77 -4.50 -1.68
N SER A 11 3.57 -4.06 -2.03
CA SER A 11 2.87 -4.47 -3.25
C SER A 11 2.59 -3.25 -4.11
N LEU A 12 2.89 -3.32 -5.40
CA LEU A 12 2.59 -2.27 -6.36
C LEU A 12 1.77 -2.87 -7.50
N TYR A 13 0.65 -2.23 -7.82
CA TYR A 13 -0.19 -2.60 -8.95
C TYR A 13 -0.36 -1.42 -9.89
N HIS A 14 -0.46 -1.70 -11.19
CA HIS A 14 -0.76 -0.72 -12.22
C HIS A 14 -2.18 -0.94 -12.76
N SER A 15 -2.96 0.14 -12.90
CA SER A 15 -4.32 0.16 -13.43
C SER A 15 -4.35 0.95 -14.73
N THR A 16 -4.25 0.26 -15.86
CA THR A 16 -4.36 0.94 -17.16
C THR A 16 -5.77 1.50 -17.38
N PRO A 17 -5.94 2.50 -18.27
CA PRO A 17 -7.26 2.91 -18.72
C PRO A 17 -8.12 1.73 -19.21
N GLU A 18 -7.52 0.78 -19.93
CA GLU A 18 -8.21 -0.42 -20.41
C GLU A 18 -8.86 -1.22 -19.28
N PHE A 19 -8.14 -1.51 -18.19
CA PHE A 19 -8.71 -2.25 -17.06
C PHE A 19 -9.77 -1.45 -16.30
N ARG A 20 -9.56 -0.14 -16.15
CA ARG A 20 -10.53 0.74 -15.47
C ARG A 20 -11.82 0.84 -16.27
N ASP A 21 -11.71 1.07 -17.57
CA ASP A 21 -12.86 1.22 -18.46
C ASP A 21 -13.62 -0.09 -18.62
N PHE A 22 -12.95 -1.24 -18.58
CA PHE A 22 -13.60 -2.54 -18.52
C PHE A 22 -14.52 -2.69 -17.29
N GLY A 23 -14.10 -2.14 -16.13
CA GLY A 23 -14.89 -2.18 -14.89
C GLY A 23 -16.06 -1.20 -14.84
N ARG A 24 -16.13 -0.23 -15.77
CA ARG A 24 -17.20 0.79 -15.82
C ARG A 24 -18.45 0.22 -16.48
N VAL A 25 -19.23 -0.51 -15.68
CA VAL A 25 -20.54 -1.02 -16.09
C VAL A 25 -21.68 -0.25 -15.43
N GLU A 26 -22.86 -0.31 -16.02
CA GLU A 26 -24.04 0.40 -15.51
C GLU A 26 -24.37 -0.03 -14.06
N ASN A 27 -24.64 0.96 -13.20
CA ASN A 27 -24.95 0.79 -11.76
C ASN A 27 -23.81 0.21 -10.88
N ALA A 28 -22.58 0.07 -11.38
CA ALA A 28 -21.43 -0.27 -10.54
C ALA A 28 -20.98 0.94 -9.68
N PRO A 29 -20.29 0.68 -8.55
CA PRO A 29 -19.57 1.73 -7.83
C PRO A 29 -18.56 2.45 -8.75
N PRO A 30 -18.28 3.75 -8.50
CA PRO A 30 -17.34 4.49 -9.32
C PRO A 30 -15.93 3.89 -9.24
N ILE A 31 -15.29 3.72 -10.39
CA ILE A 31 -13.88 3.35 -10.49
C ILE A 31 -13.02 4.58 -10.21
N LEU A 32 -11.98 4.42 -9.39
CA LEU A 32 -11.05 5.51 -9.08
C LEU A 32 -10.15 5.82 -10.28
N GLU A 33 -9.86 7.10 -10.49
CA GLU A 33 -9.03 7.60 -11.60
C GLU A 33 -7.52 7.55 -11.32
N PHE A 34 -7.05 6.54 -10.57
CA PHE A 34 -5.62 6.30 -10.35
C PHE A 34 -5.09 5.26 -11.32
N ASP A 35 -3.85 5.39 -11.76
CA ASP A 35 -3.17 4.45 -12.66
C ASP A 35 -2.38 3.37 -11.90
N GLY A 36 -2.55 3.29 -10.59
CA GLY A 36 -1.99 2.23 -9.76
C GLY A 36 -2.27 2.45 -8.28
N ALA A 37 -1.84 1.51 -7.46
CA ALA A 37 -1.63 1.77 -6.05
C ALA A 37 -0.46 0.98 -5.50
N ALA A 38 0.07 1.50 -4.39
CA ALA A 38 1.03 0.83 -3.56
C ALA A 38 0.38 0.49 -2.21
N GLU A 39 0.63 -0.71 -1.71
CA GLU A 39 0.27 -1.13 -0.37
C GLU A 39 1.53 -1.43 0.43
N PHE A 40 1.59 -0.85 1.62
CA PHE A 40 2.70 -1.01 2.56
C PHE A 40 2.19 -1.59 3.87
N TRP A 41 2.78 -2.71 4.27
CA TRP A 41 2.58 -3.26 5.60
C TRP A 41 3.79 -2.92 6.47
N VAL A 42 3.51 -2.27 7.60
CA VAL A 42 4.50 -1.85 8.59
C VAL A 42 4.09 -2.39 9.96
N HIS A 43 5.08 -2.68 10.81
CA HIS A 43 4.82 -3.18 12.16
C HIS A 43 4.15 -2.13 13.06
N ASN A 44 4.41 -0.85 12.82
CA ASN A 44 3.81 0.26 13.54
C ASN A 44 3.84 1.55 12.69
N LEU A 45 3.02 2.52 13.05
CA LEU A 45 2.88 3.77 12.30
C LEU A 45 4.12 4.67 12.43
N GLU A 46 4.90 4.55 13.52
CA GLU A 46 6.15 5.26 13.71
C GLU A 46 7.18 4.87 12.66
N THR A 47 7.20 3.59 12.26
CA THR A 47 8.05 3.10 11.16
C THR A 47 7.69 3.78 9.86
N PHE A 48 6.39 3.91 9.55
CA PHE A 48 5.92 4.65 8.38
C PHE A 48 6.33 6.13 8.43
N GLN A 49 6.12 6.79 9.58
CA GLN A 49 6.50 8.19 9.75
C GLN A 49 8.02 8.42 9.59
N SER A 50 8.84 7.44 10.01
CA SER A 50 10.30 7.54 9.91
C SER A 50 10.84 7.61 8.47
N MET A 51 10.04 7.19 7.47
CA MET A 51 10.36 7.28 6.04
C MET A 51 10.82 8.67 5.64
N GLY A 52 10.10 9.71 6.08
CA GLY A 52 10.39 11.10 5.73
C GLY A 52 11.72 11.62 6.26
N SER A 53 12.40 10.86 7.12
CA SER A 53 13.72 11.18 7.67
C SER A 53 14.82 10.20 7.26
N ASP A 54 14.50 9.16 6.48
CA ASP A 54 15.47 8.17 6.04
C ASP A 54 16.33 8.73 4.89
N PRO A 55 17.66 8.89 5.07
CA PRO A 55 18.53 9.36 3.99
C PRO A 55 18.52 8.48 2.75
N GLU A 56 18.27 7.18 2.86
CA GLU A 56 18.19 6.30 1.68
C GLU A 56 16.91 6.56 0.88
N TYR A 57 15.78 6.75 1.56
CA TYR A 57 14.54 7.13 0.91
C TYR A 57 14.66 8.50 0.23
N LEU A 58 15.11 9.51 0.97
CA LEU A 58 15.21 10.89 0.46
C LEU A 58 16.22 11.06 -0.68
N ASN A 59 17.37 10.38 -0.64
CA ASN A 59 18.43 10.61 -1.62
C ASN A 59 18.38 9.66 -2.83
N LYS A 60 17.63 8.55 -2.75
CA LYS A 60 17.60 7.55 -3.82
C LYS A 60 16.20 7.20 -4.28
N ILE A 61 15.31 6.88 -3.36
CA ILE A 61 13.98 6.35 -3.69
C ILE A 61 13.06 7.47 -4.15
N GLN A 62 12.89 8.53 -3.36
CA GLN A 62 12.01 9.65 -3.70
C GLN A 62 12.39 10.32 -5.04
N PRO A 63 13.68 10.58 -5.35
CA PRO A 63 14.06 11.11 -6.66
C PRO A 63 13.76 10.16 -7.82
N ASP A 64 13.81 8.85 -7.59
CA ASP A 64 13.44 7.86 -8.60
C ASP A 64 11.92 7.80 -8.80
N GLU A 65 11.16 7.78 -7.70
CA GLU A 65 9.69 7.84 -7.69
C GLU A 65 9.17 9.03 -8.50
N ALA A 66 9.82 10.19 -8.41
CA ALA A 66 9.45 11.38 -9.19
C ALA A 66 9.53 11.19 -10.72
N ASN A 67 10.21 10.16 -11.23
CA ASN A 67 10.23 9.84 -12.66
C ASN A 67 8.96 9.13 -13.13
N PHE A 68 8.22 8.47 -12.24
CA PHE A 68 7.08 7.61 -12.59
C PHE A 68 5.83 7.79 -11.73
N ILE A 69 5.89 8.61 -10.67
CA ILE A 69 4.76 8.95 -9.80
C ILE A 69 4.61 10.46 -9.78
N ASP A 70 3.39 10.94 -10.02
CA ASP A 70 3.02 12.33 -9.75
C ASP A 70 2.69 12.49 -8.24
N PRO A 71 3.56 13.14 -7.45
CA PRO A 71 3.37 13.26 -6.01
C PRO A 71 2.13 14.07 -5.63
N GLU A 72 1.67 15.00 -6.48
CA GLU A 72 0.48 15.82 -6.19
C GLU A 72 -0.83 15.01 -6.34
N SER A 73 -0.78 13.94 -7.14
CA SER A 73 -1.91 13.05 -7.39
C SER A 73 -2.12 12.01 -6.28
N ILE A 74 -1.10 11.72 -5.47
CA ILE A 74 -1.13 10.65 -4.46
C ILE A 74 -2.24 10.90 -3.43
N ARG A 75 -3.02 9.85 -3.14
CA ARG A 75 -3.98 9.82 -2.03
C ARG A 75 -3.69 8.60 -1.17
N MET A 76 -3.57 8.82 0.15
CA MET A 76 -3.25 7.76 1.10
C MET A 76 -4.47 7.37 1.92
N ILE A 77 -4.62 6.07 2.16
CA ILE A 77 -5.49 5.51 3.19
C ILE A 77 -4.55 4.90 4.23
N ILE A 78 -4.70 5.30 5.49
CA ILE A 78 -3.92 4.76 6.60
C ILE A 78 -4.89 4.03 7.52
N GLY A 79 -4.57 2.79 7.84
CA GLY A 79 -5.37 1.94 8.71
C GLY A 79 -4.51 0.99 9.51
N VAL A 80 -5.17 0.22 10.37
CA VAL A 80 -4.57 -0.89 11.09
C VAL A 80 -5.40 -2.13 10.79
N ASP A 81 -4.72 -3.25 10.59
CA ASP A 81 -5.40 -4.54 10.55
C ASP A 81 -5.56 -5.05 11.99
N TYR A 82 -6.81 -5.36 12.35
CA TYR A 82 -7.11 -6.00 13.61
C TYR A 82 -7.23 -7.50 13.35
N ILE A 83 -6.22 -8.26 13.75
CA ILE A 83 -6.34 -9.71 13.81
C ILE A 83 -7.42 -10.03 14.84
N VAL A 84 -8.58 -10.48 14.38
CA VAL A 84 -9.65 -10.94 15.26
C VAL A 84 -9.23 -12.28 15.86
N VAL A 85 -8.78 -12.20 17.10
CA VAL A 85 -8.40 -13.35 17.93
C VAL A 85 -9.68 -14.00 18.45
N GLU A 86 -10.02 -15.20 17.98
CA GLU A 86 -11.15 -15.97 18.54
C GLU A 86 -10.79 -16.49 19.94
N SER A 87 -11.61 -16.17 20.93
CA SER A 87 -11.44 -16.65 22.33
C SER A 87 -10.07 -16.36 22.97
N GLN A 88 -9.42 -15.23 22.62
CA GLN A 88 -8.12 -14.81 23.16
C GLN A 88 -6.93 -15.75 22.85
N ASN A 89 -7.07 -16.67 21.89
CA ASN A 89 -5.97 -17.54 21.46
C ASN A 89 -5.40 -17.08 20.11
N THR A 90 -4.07 -16.93 20.02
CA THR A 90 -3.39 -16.64 18.75
C THR A 90 -3.78 -17.67 17.70
N VAL A 91 -4.36 -17.20 16.59
CA VAL A 91 -4.68 -18.05 15.44
C VAL A 91 -3.38 -18.28 14.66
N MET A 92 -2.81 -19.48 14.77
CA MET A 92 -1.54 -19.86 14.15
C MET A 92 -1.69 -20.44 12.74
N GLU A 93 -2.92 -20.72 12.31
CA GLU A 93 -3.23 -21.30 11.00
C GLU A 93 -4.39 -20.57 10.33
N HIS A 94 -4.26 -20.34 9.02
CA HIS A 94 -5.24 -19.63 8.23
C HIS A 94 -6.50 -20.50 7.99
N GLY A 95 -7.69 -19.94 8.23
CA GLY A 95 -8.99 -20.66 8.16
C GLY A 95 -9.45 -21.11 6.76
N ARG A 96 -8.59 -20.99 5.74
CA ARG A 96 -8.81 -21.57 4.40
C ARG A 96 -7.57 -22.37 4.00
N SER A 97 -7.79 -23.65 3.71
CA SER A 97 -6.85 -24.52 3.01
C SER A 97 -7.11 -24.43 1.51
N PHE A 98 -6.09 -24.06 0.73
CA PHE A 98 -6.07 -24.25 -0.73
C PHE A 98 -5.56 -25.65 -1.07
#